data_AF-A0A2P5BB53-F1
#
_entry.id   AF-A0A2P5BB53-F1
#
_cell.length_a   1.000
_cell.length_b   1.000
_cell.length_c   1.000
_cell.angle_alpha   90.00
_cell.angle_beta   90.00
_cell.angle_gamma   90.00
#
_symmetry.space_group_name_H-M   'P 1'
#
loop_
_entity.id
_entity.type
_entity.pdbx_description
1 polymer ?
#
loop_
_entity_poly.entity_id
_entity_poly.type
_entity_poly.pdbx_seq_one_letter_code
_entity_poly.pdbx_strand_id
1 'polypeptide(L)'
;MSVLAQLGNLRLCWKVRLSSGALKLNIDATLGSGKGAIDIRAVIRDASRAICGALAKNFPGNFRVFLDESLTLRDSLRFALNYNLIPKFVESNSRNTIFALNNEVSGSLE
;
A
#
# COMPACT_ATOMS: atom_id res chain seq x y z
N MET A 1 -13.59 16.87 3.32
CA MET A 1 -12.29 16.80 2.62
C MET A 1 -12.31 15.57 1.74
N SER A 2 -11.97 15.69 0.44
CA SER A 2 -11.97 14.53 -0.46
C SER A 2 -10.77 13.61 -0.13
N VAL A 3 -10.97 12.30 -0.27
CA VAL A 3 -9.94 11.26 -0.05
C VAL A 3 -8.67 11.53 -0.87
N LEU A 4 -8.81 12.15 -2.04
CA LEU A 4 -7.71 12.56 -2.92
C LEU A 4 -6.79 13.62 -2.27
N ALA A 5 -7.34 14.54 -1.45
CA ALA A 5 -6.54 15.56 -0.78
C ALA A 5 -5.68 14.99 0.37
N GLN A 6 -6.14 13.93 1.04
CA GLN A 6 -5.39 13.24 2.11
C GLN A 6 -4.26 12.36 1.56
N LEU A 7 -4.40 11.86 0.33
CA LEU A 7 -3.41 11.02 -0.34
C LEU A 7 -2.49 11.79 -1.28
N GLY A 8 -2.73 13.08 -1.54
CA GLY A 8 -1.96 13.89 -2.50
C GLY A 8 -0.46 14.04 -2.18
N ASN A 9 -0.03 13.65 -0.98
CA ASN A 9 1.39 13.63 -0.56
C ASN A 9 1.93 12.21 -0.29
N LEU A 10 1.17 11.16 -0.64
CA LEU A 10 1.57 9.77 -0.44
C LEU A 10 2.76 9.44 -1.34
N ARG A 11 3.81 8.86 -0.78
CA ARG A 11 4.98 8.40 -1.56
C ARG A 11 5.10 6.88 -1.50
N LEU A 12 5.12 6.25 -2.67
CA LEU A 12 5.37 4.81 -2.80
C LEU A 12 6.88 4.59 -3.04
N CYS A 13 7.54 3.85 -2.15
CA CYS A 13 8.99 3.71 -2.13
C CYS A 13 9.42 2.27 -1.80
N TRP A 14 10.64 1.88 -2.17
CA TRP A 14 11.22 0.59 -1.79
C TRP A 14 11.66 0.56 -0.30
N LYS A 15 12.06 1.70 0.27
CA LYS A 15 12.45 1.86 1.67
C LYS A 15 12.32 3.30 2.10
N VAL A 16 11.87 3.54 3.34
CA VAL A 16 11.83 4.91 3.89
C VAL A 16 12.19 4.99 5.37
N ARG A 17 12.80 6.11 5.74
CA ARG A 17 13.01 6.52 7.14
C ARG A 17 11.95 7.56 7.50
N LEU A 18 11.22 7.29 8.58
CA LEU A 18 10.12 8.14 9.02
C LEU A 18 10.61 9.30 9.88
N SER A 19 9.99 10.47 9.71
CA SER A 19 10.04 11.57 10.67
C SER A 19 9.03 11.32 11.80
N SER A 20 9.24 11.94 12.97
CA SER A 20 8.26 11.87 14.07
C SER A 20 6.86 12.27 13.61
N GLY A 21 5.84 11.57 14.11
CA GLY A 21 4.43 11.77 13.75
C GLY A 21 4.01 11.21 12.37
N ALA A 22 4.94 10.70 11.56
CA ALA A 22 4.61 10.07 10.28
C ALA A 22 4.34 8.57 10.42
N LEU A 23 3.37 8.09 9.64
CA LEU A 23 3.07 6.68 9.50
C LEU A 23 3.58 6.14 8.15
N LYS A 24 4.02 4.87 8.17
CA LYS A 24 4.35 4.08 6.97
C LYS A 24 3.44 2.88 6.86
N LEU A 25 2.93 2.63 5.66
CA LEU A 25 2.21 1.42 5.31
C LEU A 25 3.14 0.47 4.54
N ASN A 26 3.53 -0.64 5.15
CA ASN A 26 4.16 -1.75 4.45
C ASN A 26 3.08 -2.62 3.83
N ILE A 27 3.19 -2.95 2.55
CA ILE A 27 2.27 -3.87 1.87
C ILE A 27 3.04 -5.03 1.24
N ASP A 28 2.43 -6.20 1.23
CA ASP A 28 2.93 -7.41 0.58
C ASP A 28 1.74 -8.23 0.06
N ALA A 29 1.94 -8.86 -1.09
CA ALA A 29 0.96 -9.73 -1.72
C ALA A 29 1.61 -11.08 -1.96
N THR A 30 0.88 -12.16 -1.76
CA THR A 30 1.33 -13.50 -2.14
C THR A 30 0.23 -14.20 -2.91
N LEU A 31 0.56 -14.83 -4.03
CA LEU A 31 -0.35 -15.77 -4.67
C LEU A 31 -0.40 -17.05 -3.84
N GLY A 32 -1.58 -17.38 -3.35
CA GLY A 32 -1.83 -18.61 -2.60
C GLY A 32 -1.61 -19.83 -3.48
N SER A 33 -1.00 -20.87 -2.92
CA SER A 33 -0.65 -22.12 -3.62
C SER A 33 -1.86 -22.95 -4.09
N GLY A 34 -3.09 -22.58 -3.71
CA GLY A 34 -4.33 -23.21 -4.14
C GLY A 34 -5.32 -22.22 -4.76
N LYS A 35 -5.81 -22.53 -5.96
CA LYS A 35 -6.91 -21.85 -6.67
C LYS A 35 -6.65 -20.41 -7.17
N GLY A 36 -5.41 -19.92 -7.09
CA GLY A 36 -5.02 -18.60 -7.64
C GLY A 36 -5.38 -17.40 -6.75
N ALA A 37 -5.74 -17.65 -5.49
CA ALA A 37 -6.16 -16.63 -4.55
C ALA A 37 -5.02 -15.65 -4.22
N ILE A 38 -5.36 -14.42 -3.84
CA ILE A 38 -4.38 -13.43 -3.39
C ILE A 38 -4.47 -13.30 -1.87
N ASP A 39 -3.35 -13.48 -1.19
CA ASP A 39 -3.18 -13.12 0.21
C ASP A 39 -2.55 -11.73 0.32
N ILE A 40 -3.31 -10.80 0.88
CA ILE A 40 -2.90 -9.43 1.13
C ILE A 40 -2.42 -9.31 2.57
N ARG A 41 -1.23 -8.74 2.76
CA ARG A 41 -0.69 -8.38 4.06
C ARG A 41 -0.33 -6.91 4.08
N ALA A 42 -0.74 -6.21 5.12
CA ALA A 42 -0.34 -4.84 5.34
C ALA A 42 -0.08 -4.54 6.80
N VAL A 43 0.91 -3.69 7.06
CA VAL A 43 1.28 -3.25 8.39
C VAL A 43 1.54 -1.75 8.38
N ILE A 44 0.88 -1.03 9.27
CA ILE A 44 1.11 0.40 9.50
C ILE A 44 2.03 0.54 10.70
N ARG A 45 3.11 1.31 10.54
CA ARG A 45 4.10 1.59 11.59
C ARG A 45 4.36 3.07 11.75
N ASP A 46 4.66 3.48 12.98
CA ASP A 46 5.16 4.82 13.27
C ASP A 46 6.69 4.92 13.12
N ALA A 47 7.23 6.11 13.42
CA ALA A 47 8.66 6.38 13.36
C ALA A 47 9.51 5.59 14.38
N SER A 48 8.90 5.13 15.47
CA SER A 48 9.55 4.25 16.46
C SER A 48 9.53 2.77 16.03
N ARG A 49 8.92 2.48 14.87
CA ARG A 49 8.68 1.15 14.31
C ARG A 49 7.59 0.35 15.06
N ALA A 50 6.87 0.98 15.98
CA ALA A 50 5.71 0.39 16.63
C ALA A 50 4.62 0.11 15.59
N ILE A 51 3.89 -1.00 15.78
CA ILE A 51 2.78 -1.37 14.89
C ILE A 51 1.54 -0.61 15.36
N CYS A 52 1.00 0.24 14.49
CA CYS A 52 -0.23 0.99 14.74
C CYS A 52 -1.47 0.29 14.16
N GLY A 53 -1.27 -0.59 13.18
CA GLY A 53 -2.34 -1.38 12.57
C GLY A 53 -1.79 -2.49 11.68
N ALA A 54 -2.56 -3.55 11.52
CA ALA A 54 -2.23 -4.66 10.63
C ALA A 54 -3.48 -5.20 9.94
N LEU A 55 -3.32 -5.65 8.70
CA LEU A 55 -4.34 -6.27 7.87
C LEU A 55 -3.78 -7.57 7.29
N ALA A 56 -4.56 -8.64 7.39
CA ALA A 56 -4.38 -9.86 6.64
C ALA A 56 -5.72 -10.21 5.99
N LYS A 57 -5.75 -10.35 4.67
CA LYS A 57 -6.99 -10.61 3.92
C LYS A 57 -6.74 -11.54 2.75
N ASN A 58 -7.56 -12.58 2.65
CA ASN A 58 -7.57 -13.47 1.49
C ASN A 58 -8.63 -13.01 0.48
N PHE A 59 -8.26 -13.03 -0.79
CA PHE A 59 -9.12 -12.80 -1.93
C PHE A 59 -9.19 -14.06 -2.78
N PRO A 60 -10.25 -14.87 -2.63
CA PRO A 60 -10.44 -16.06 -3.45
C PRO A 60 -10.75 -15.66 -4.90
N GLY A 61 -10.10 -16.32 -5.86
CA GLY A 61 -10.26 -16.09 -7.29
C GLY A 61 -9.00 -16.51 -8.04
N ASN A 62 -9.01 -16.52 -9.38
CA ASN A 62 -7.83 -16.84 -10.18
C ASN A 62 -7.23 -15.54 -10.73
N PHE A 63 -6.30 -14.94 -9.98
CA PHE A 63 -5.76 -13.63 -10.32
C PHE A 63 -4.37 -13.73 -10.97
N ARG A 64 -4.06 -12.75 -11.83
CA ARG A 64 -2.70 -12.57 -12.36
C ARG A 64 -1.89 -11.73 -11.38
N VAL A 65 -0.57 -11.98 -11.32
CA VAL A 65 0.39 -11.26 -10.45
C VAL A 65 0.17 -9.74 -10.49
N PHE A 66 0.09 -9.10 -11.65
CA PHE A 66 -0.08 -7.63 -11.68
C PHE A 66 -1.35 -7.08 -10.98
N LEU A 67 -2.43 -7.87 -10.94
CA LEU A 67 -3.65 -7.48 -10.22
C LEU A 67 -3.48 -7.60 -8.70
N ASP A 68 -2.55 -8.43 -8.22
CA ASP A 68 -2.37 -8.68 -6.79
C ASP A 68 -1.88 -7.45 -6.03
N GLU A 69 -0.90 -6.74 -6.57
CA GLU A 69 -0.27 -5.60 -5.92
C GLU A 69 -1.17 -4.36 -5.94
N SER A 70 -1.91 -4.15 -7.04
CA SER A 70 -2.86 -3.04 -7.14
C SER A 70 -4.05 -3.22 -6.21
N LEU A 71 -4.57 -4.45 -6.10
CA LEU A 71 -5.60 -4.80 -5.12
C LEU A 71 -5.07 -4.66 -3.69
N THR A 72 -3.83 -5.11 -3.46
CA THR A 72 -3.12 -4.99 -2.19
C THR A 72 -2.99 -3.54 -1.74
N LEU A 73 -2.52 -2.65 -2.62
CA LEU A 73 -2.43 -1.23 -2.32
C LEU A 73 -3.80 -0.63 -2.00
N ARG A 74 -4.80 -0.87 -2.86
CA ARG A 74 -6.15 -0.33 -2.70
C ARG A 74 -6.77 -0.72 -1.35
N ASP A 75 -6.75 -2.01 -1.03
CA ASP A 75 -7.38 -2.52 0.18
C ASP A 75 -6.62 -2.09 1.44
N SER A 76 -5.30 -2.01 1.36
CA SER A 76 -4.45 -1.55 2.47
C SER A 76 -4.64 -0.05 2.75
N LEU A 77 -4.77 0.78 1.71
CA LEU A 77 -5.11 2.19 1.88
C LEU A 77 -6.52 2.37 2.43
N ARG A 78 -7.50 1.58 1.94
CA ARG A 78 -8.86 1.62 2.48
C ARG A 78 -8.91 1.24 3.95
N PHE A 79 -8.16 0.20 4.34
CA PHE A 79 -7.96 -0.16 5.74
C PHE A 79 -7.41 1.02 6.53
N ALA A 80 -6.31 1.63 6.08
CA ALA A 80 -5.70 2.77 6.75
C ALA A 80 -6.68 3.94 6.95
N LEU A 81 -7.45 4.30 5.91
CA LEU A 81 -8.46 5.37 5.97
C LEU A 81 -9.58 5.05 6.96
N ASN A 82 -10.12 3.83 6.93
CA ASN A 82 -11.23 3.42 7.81
C ASN A 82 -10.87 3.50 9.30
N TYR A 83 -9.59 3.32 9.64
CA TYR A 83 -9.09 3.42 11.02
C TYR A 83 -8.39 4.75 11.31
N ASN A 84 -8.49 5.74 10.41
CA ASN A 84 -7.83 7.05 10.54
C ASN A 84 -6.30 6.97 10.76
N LEU A 85 -5.66 5.96 10.18
CA LEU A 85 -4.22 5.71 10.24
C LEU A 85 -3.54 6.17 8.94
N ILE A 86 -3.59 7.48 8.65
CA ILE A 86 -3.19 8.03 7.35
C ILE A 86 -1.66 7.89 7.13
N PRO A 87 -1.19 6.99 6.24
CA PRO A 87 0.22 6.83 5.99
C PRO A 87 0.73 7.97 5.11
N LYS A 88 1.95 8.45 5.41
CA LYS A 88 2.68 9.38 4.53
C LYS A 88 3.46 8.63 3.45
N PHE A 89 3.84 7.39 3.75
CA PHE A 89 4.63 6.54 2.87
C PHE A 89 4.01 5.17 2.75
N VAL A 90 4.06 4.61 1.55
CA VAL A 90 3.78 3.20 1.31
C VAL A 90 5.07 2.53 0.87
N GLU A 91 5.39 1.39 1.47
CA GLU A 91 6.54 0.58 1.12
C GLU A 91 6.05 -0.73 0.50
N SER A 92 6.48 -0.97 -0.74
CA SER A 92 6.12 -2.16 -1.53
C SER A 92 7.37 -2.77 -2.14
N ASN A 93 7.40 -4.09 -2.26
CA ASN A 93 8.46 -4.82 -2.97
C ASN A 93 8.19 -4.92 -4.49
N SER A 94 7.00 -4.52 -4.93
CA SER A 94 6.63 -4.50 -6.34
C SER A 94 7.27 -3.35 -7.10
N ARG A 95 8.17 -3.69 -8.03
CA ARG A 95 8.66 -2.70 -9.00
C ARG A 95 7.54 -2.19 -9.89
N ASN A 96 6.63 -3.05 -10.36
CA ASN A 96 5.58 -2.67 -11.30
C ASN A 96 4.63 -1.64 -10.72
N THR A 97 4.23 -1.83 -9.46
CA THR A 97 3.33 -0.91 -8.75
C THR A 97 4.03 0.41 -8.41
N ILE A 98 5.31 0.35 -8.02
CA ILE A 98 6.14 1.55 -7.85
C ILE A 98 6.25 2.34 -9.15
N PHE A 99 6.55 1.68 -10.27
CA PHE A 99 6.70 2.34 -11.57
C PHE A 99 5.38 2.93 -12.07
N ALA A 100 4.28 2.17 -12.04
CA ALA A 100 2.98 2.62 -12.53
C ALA A 100 2.52 3.90 -11.82
N LEU A 101 2.64 3.95 -10.50
CA LEU A 101 2.16 5.09 -9.71
C LEU A 101 3.10 6.28 -9.72
N ASN A 102 4.42 6.06 -9.80
CA ASN A 102 5.36 7.18 -9.88
C ASN A 102 5.42 7.80 -11.28
N ASN A 103 5.17 7.05 -12.35
CA ASN A 103 5.16 7.59 -13.72
C ASN A 103 3.90 8.39 -14.04
N GLU A 104 2.72 8.04 -13.49
CA GLU A 104 1.49 8.85 -13.61
C GLU A 104 1.66 10.26 -13.01
N VAL A 105 2.44 10.37 -11.92
CA VAL A 105 2.78 11.68 -11.31
C VAL A 105 3.69 12.52 -12.21
N SER A 106 4.49 11.88 -13.07
CA SER A 106 5.35 12.58 -14.04
C SER A 106 4.62 12.95 -15.34
N GLY A 107 3.58 12.21 -15.73
CA GLY A 107 2.78 12.49 -16.94
C GLY A 107 1.66 13.52 -16.76
N SER A 108 1.42 14.02 -15.55
CA SER A 108 0.37 15.01 -15.25
C SER A 108 0.90 16.46 -15.19
N LEU A 109 2.12 16.72 -15.68
CA LEU A 109 2.75 18.04 -15.73
C LEU A 109 3.07 18.51 -17.17
N GLU A 110 2.51 17.87 -18.20
CA GLU A 110 2.52 18.39 -19.57
C GLU A 110 1.14 18.89 -20.00
#